data_AF-A0A5M5BT53-F1
#
_entry.id   AF-A0A5M5BT53-F1
#
_cell.length_a   1.000
_cell.length_b   1.000
_cell.length_c   1.000
_cell.angle_alpha   90.00
_cell.angle_beta   90.00
_cell.angle_gamma   90.00
#
_symmetry.space_group_name_H-M   'P 1'
#
loop_
_entity.id
_entity.type
_entity.pdbx_description
1 polymer ?
#
loop_
_entity_poly.entity_id
_entity_poly.type
_entity_poly.pdbx_seq_one_letter_code
_entity_poly.pdbx_strand_id
1 'polypeptide(L)'
;MENERRTEYNVDMRPEEDFLSDILSASQIRATDTYETPPQIIWIDNSTIATLGNFSASTGKAKSKKTFNVSAIVAASLAGKQVLNYRAHLPEGKRKILYVDTEQSRFHCHNVLERILRLAGLPTTT
;
A
#
# COMPACT_ATOMS: atom_id res chain seq x y z
N MET A 1 12.00 -18.32 -15.85
CA MET A 1 11.91 -17.35 -16.97
C MET A 1 10.45 -17.33 -17.38
N GLU A 2 9.69 -16.44 -16.75
CA GLU A 2 8.24 -16.35 -16.92
C GLU A 2 7.96 -14.98 -17.52
N ASN A 3 7.40 -15.00 -18.73
CA ASN A 3 7.17 -13.84 -19.57
C ASN A 3 6.16 -12.88 -18.89
N GLU A 4 6.66 -11.74 -18.42
CA GLU A 4 5.84 -10.57 -18.14
C GLU A 4 5.22 -10.10 -19.46
N ARG A 5 3.95 -10.44 -19.70
CA ARG A 5 3.14 -9.76 -20.74
C ARG A 5 2.91 -8.32 -20.27
N ARG A 6 3.79 -7.42 -20.69
CA ARG A 6 3.49 -5.98 -20.76
C ARG A 6 2.37 -5.80 -21.78
N THR A 7 1.16 -5.56 -21.31
CA THR A 7 0.11 -4.96 -22.11
C THR A 7 0.44 -3.47 -22.26
N GLU A 8 1.04 -3.10 -23.38
CA GLU A 8 1.08 -1.72 -23.82
C GLU A 8 -0.36 -1.28 -24.11
N TYR A 9 -0.91 -0.45 -23.23
CA TYR A 9 -2.18 0.24 -23.47
C TYR A 9 -1.93 1.32 -24.53
N ASN A 10 -2.23 1.00 -25.78
CA ASN A 10 -2.42 2.03 -26.81
C ASN A 10 -3.63 2.88 -26.42
N VAL A 11 -3.38 4.14 -26.07
CA VAL A 11 -4.42 5.15 -25.85
C VAL A 11 -4.93 5.58 -27.22
N ASP A 12 -5.71 4.69 -27.85
CA ASP A 12 -6.45 5.01 -29.05
C ASP A 12 -7.65 5.88 -28.64
N MET A 13 -7.82 7.02 -29.30
CA MET A 13 -8.86 8.03 -29.01
C MET A 13 -10.25 7.47 -29.33
N ARG A 14 -10.78 6.63 -28.44
CA ARG A 14 -12.19 6.23 -28.44
C ARG A 14 -13.06 7.34 -27.85
N PRO A 15 -14.31 7.53 -28.30
CA PRO A 15 -15.24 8.48 -27.71
C PRO A 15 -15.35 8.27 -26.19
N GLU A 16 -15.34 9.35 -25.40
CA GLU A 16 -15.36 9.28 -23.92
C GLU A 16 -16.54 8.46 -23.37
N GLU A 17 -17.68 8.46 -24.07
CA GLU A 17 -18.87 7.67 -23.68
C GLU A 17 -18.64 6.16 -23.78
N ASP A 18 -17.95 5.68 -24.81
CA ASP A 18 -17.63 4.25 -24.97
C ASP A 18 -16.63 3.80 -23.89
N PHE A 19 -15.67 4.67 -23.54
CA PHE A 19 -14.67 4.38 -22.51
C PHE A 19 -15.29 4.32 -21.11
N LEU A 20 -16.18 5.24 -20.76
CA LEU A 20 -16.86 5.22 -19.47
C LEU A 20 -17.76 3.99 -19.35
N SER A 21 -18.49 3.65 -20.41
CA SER A 21 -19.32 2.44 -20.47
C SER A 21 -18.49 1.17 -20.23
N ASP A 22 -17.33 1.07 -20.89
CA ASP A 22 -16.39 -0.05 -20.69
C ASP A 22 -15.92 -0.14 -19.22
N ILE A 23 -15.55 0.98 -18.59
CA ILE A 23 -15.12 1.00 -17.17
C ILE A 23 -16.26 0.54 -16.26
N LEU A 24 -17.46 1.08 -16.46
CA LEU A 24 -18.61 0.76 -15.62
C LEU A 24 -19.00 -0.71 -15.76
N SER A 25 -18.97 -1.25 -16.98
CA SER A 25 -19.22 -2.66 -17.26
C SER A 25 -18.16 -3.55 -16.60
N ALA A 26 -16.88 -3.21 -16.74
CA ALA A 26 -15.77 -3.97 -16.15
C ALA A 26 -15.72 -3.88 -14.61
N SER A 27 -16.28 -2.81 -14.03
CA SER A 27 -16.34 -2.60 -12.57
C SER A 27 -17.57 -3.24 -11.93
N GLN A 28 -18.50 -3.79 -12.72
CA GLN A 28 -19.71 -4.40 -12.20
C GLN A 28 -19.37 -5.70 -11.46
N ILE A 29 -19.85 -5.80 -10.21
CA ILE A 29 -19.78 -7.02 -9.40
C ILE A 29 -21.17 -7.65 -9.36
N ARG A 30 -21.27 -8.94 -9.69
CA ARG A 30 -22.53 -9.69 -9.64
C ARG A 30 -22.47 -10.73 -8.52
N ALA A 31 -23.63 -11.04 -7.95
CA ALA A 31 -23.75 -12.06 -6.92
C ALA A 31 -23.37 -13.49 -7.40
N THR A 32 -23.36 -13.71 -8.72
CA THR A 32 -22.97 -14.98 -9.36
C THR A 32 -21.49 -15.08 -9.67
N ASP A 33 -20.73 -14.00 -9.48
CA ASP A 33 -19.31 -13.98 -9.83
C ASP A 33 -18.49 -14.74 -8.77
N THR A 34 -17.41 -15.37 -9.22
CA THR A 34 -16.44 -16.06 -8.35
C THR A 34 -15.12 -15.30 -8.40
N TYR A 35 -14.60 -14.96 -7.22
CA TYR A 35 -13.35 -14.21 -7.09
C TYR A 35 -12.35 -14.96 -6.21
N GLU A 36 -11.07 -14.84 -6.55
CA GLU A 36 -10.00 -15.28 -5.68
C GLU A 36 -9.82 -14.30 -4.52
N THR A 37 -9.50 -14.83 -3.33
CA THR A 37 -9.19 -13.97 -2.19
C THR A 37 -7.82 -13.33 -2.41
N PRO A 38 -7.69 -11.99 -2.35
CA PRO A 38 -6.41 -11.34 -2.59
C PRO A 38 -5.40 -11.71 -1.51
N PRO A 39 -4.10 -11.81 -1.84
CA PRO A 39 -3.05 -12.11 -0.87
C PRO A 39 -3.05 -11.12 0.30
N GLN A 40 -3.12 -11.63 1.53
CA GLN A 40 -3.00 -10.82 2.73
C GLN A 40 -1.54 -10.41 2.94
N ILE A 41 -1.30 -9.13 3.27
CA ILE A 41 0.07 -8.59 3.35
C ILE A 41 0.40 -7.89 4.66
N ILE A 42 -0.62 -7.43 5.40
CA ILE A 42 -0.43 -6.74 6.69
C ILE A 42 -1.51 -7.17 7.68
N TRP A 43 -1.09 -7.43 8.92
CA TRP A 43 -1.93 -7.90 10.02
C TRP A 43 -1.69 -7.11 11.30
N ILE A 44 -2.72 -7.05 12.14
CA ILE A 44 -2.63 -6.74 13.58
C ILE A 44 -3.16 -7.97 14.31
N ASP A 45 -2.33 -8.57 15.16
CA ASP A 45 -2.63 -9.86 15.79
C ASP A 45 -3.08 -10.89 14.75
N ASN A 46 -4.32 -11.38 14.85
CA ASN A 46 -4.93 -12.35 13.94
C ASN A 46 -5.82 -11.71 12.86
N SER A 47 -5.91 -10.38 12.82
CA SER A 47 -6.77 -9.64 11.90
C SER A 47 -5.99 -9.11 10.70
N THR A 48 -6.47 -9.40 9.50
CA THR A 48 -5.93 -8.80 8.27
C THR A 48 -6.40 -7.36 8.15
N ILE A 49 -5.48 -6.43 7.89
CA ILE A 49 -5.80 -5.02 7.69
C ILE A 49 -5.51 -4.52 6.27
N ALA A 50 -4.68 -5.24 5.51
CA ALA A 50 -4.39 -4.92 4.11
C ALA A 50 -4.12 -6.18 3.29
N THR A 51 -4.58 -6.14 2.05
CA THR A 51 -4.37 -7.17 1.02
C THR A 51 -3.73 -6.53 -0.20
N LEU A 52 -3.04 -7.34 -1.01
CA LEU A 52 -2.34 -6.87 -2.19
C LEU A 52 -3.33 -6.31 -3.23
N GLY A 53 -3.03 -5.14 -3.79
CA GLY A 53 -3.84 -4.50 -4.83
C GLY A 53 -5.01 -3.67 -4.31
N ASN A 54 -5.23 -3.61 -2.98
CA ASN A 54 -6.30 -2.84 -2.37
C ASN A 54 -5.82 -1.53 -1.74
N PHE A 55 -6.75 -0.61 -1.55
CA PHE A 55 -6.55 0.61 -0.78
C PHE A 55 -7.01 0.43 0.66
N SER A 56 -6.28 1.06 1.59
CA SER A 56 -6.64 1.11 3.00
C SER A 56 -6.58 2.55 3.48
N ALA A 57 -7.50 2.92 4.38
CA ALA A 57 -7.55 4.26 4.95
C ALA A 57 -7.47 4.20 6.48
N SER A 58 -6.58 5.01 7.07
CA SER A 58 -6.47 5.20 8.51
C SER A 58 -6.93 6.60 8.87
N THR A 59 -8.09 6.72 9.51
CA THR A 59 -8.68 8.01 9.91
C THR A 59 -8.49 8.27 11.40
N GLY A 60 -8.66 9.52 11.82
CA GLY A 60 -8.54 9.90 13.23
C GLY A 60 -8.46 11.41 13.42
N LYS A 61 -8.88 11.88 14.61
CA LYS A 61 -8.88 13.31 14.99
C LYS A 61 -7.49 13.94 14.87
N ALA A 62 -7.40 15.27 14.89
CA ALA A 62 -6.12 15.94 15.02
C ALA A 62 -5.35 15.41 16.25
N LYS A 63 -4.02 15.28 16.14
CA LYS A 63 -3.13 14.77 17.21
C LYS A 63 -3.40 13.32 17.66
N SER A 64 -4.21 12.55 16.93
CA SER A 64 -4.46 11.10 17.18
C SER A 64 -3.32 10.17 16.75
N LYS A 65 -2.13 10.70 16.48
CA LYS A 65 -0.94 9.92 16.12
C LYS A 65 -1.04 9.14 14.78
N LYS A 66 -1.82 9.63 13.81
CA LYS A 66 -1.92 9.03 12.45
C LYS A 66 -0.56 8.80 11.80
N THR A 67 0.32 9.81 11.79
CA THR A 67 1.67 9.70 11.21
C THR A 67 2.51 8.62 11.90
N PHE A 68 2.40 8.49 13.22
CA PHE A 68 3.07 7.43 13.96
C PHE A 68 2.52 6.04 13.60
N ASN A 69 1.20 5.93 13.42
CA ASN A 69 0.56 4.70 12.99
C ASN A 69 1.05 4.25 11.60
N VAL A 70 1.06 5.17 10.64
CA VAL A 70 1.61 4.91 9.29
C VAL A 70 3.09 4.56 9.36
N SER A 71 3.88 5.23 10.22
CA SER A 71 5.30 4.92 10.40
C SER A 71 5.52 3.47 10.85
N ALA A 72 4.69 2.96 11.76
CA ALA A 72 4.77 1.58 12.25
C ALA A 72 4.45 0.57 11.14
N ILE A 73 3.42 0.84 10.33
CA ILE A 73 3.05 0.01 9.18
C ILE A 73 4.18 -0.05 8.16
N VAL A 74 4.76 1.10 7.81
CA VAL A 74 5.88 1.20 6.87
C VAL A 74 7.10 0.46 7.42
N ALA A 75 7.44 0.64 8.70
CA ALA A 75 8.57 -0.05 9.32
C ALA A 75 8.40 -1.58 9.33
N ALA A 76 7.21 -2.09 9.68
CA ALA A 76 6.90 -3.52 9.59
C ALA A 76 7.08 -4.05 8.16
N SER A 77 6.62 -3.27 7.18
CA SER A 77 6.65 -3.61 5.76
C SER A 77 8.08 -3.65 5.20
N LEU A 78 8.93 -2.70 5.59
CA LEU A 78 10.36 -2.70 5.24
C LEU A 78 11.10 -3.88 5.88
N ALA A 79 10.82 -4.15 7.15
CA ALA A 79 11.52 -5.17 7.92
C ALA A 79 11.04 -6.60 7.59
N GLY A 80 9.87 -6.77 6.98
CA GLY A 80 9.27 -8.07 6.67
C GLY A 80 8.95 -8.91 7.91
N LYS A 81 8.74 -8.26 9.05
CA LYS A 81 8.51 -8.88 10.36
C LYS A 81 7.57 -8.04 11.21
N GLN A 82 7.31 -8.48 12.44
CA GLN A 82 6.52 -7.70 13.39
C GLN A 82 7.30 -6.48 13.89
N VAL A 83 6.69 -5.31 13.80
CA VAL A 83 7.15 -4.05 14.37
C VAL A 83 5.97 -3.41 15.12
N LEU A 84 6.14 -3.18 16.42
CA LEU A 84 5.02 -2.88 17.33
C LEU A 84 3.91 -3.95 17.18
N ASN A 85 2.68 -3.52 16.90
CA ASN A 85 1.52 -4.42 16.72
C ASN A 85 1.29 -4.81 15.25
N TYR A 86 2.11 -4.33 14.32
CA TYR A 86 1.96 -4.59 12.90
C TYR A 86 2.90 -5.70 12.45
N ARG A 87 2.35 -6.74 11.84
CA ARG A 87 3.12 -7.75 11.10
C ARG A 87 2.89 -7.51 9.62
N ALA A 88 3.96 -7.53 8.83
CA ALA A 88 3.86 -7.39 7.39
C ALA A 88 4.76 -8.38 6.66
N HIS A 89 4.28 -8.87 5.52
CA HIS A 89 5.02 -9.77 4.64
C HIS A 89 4.65 -9.44 3.19
N LEU A 90 5.49 -8.63 2.53
CA LEU A 90 5.28 -8.22 1.15
C LEU A 90 5.87 -9.26 0.20
N PRO A 91 5.26 -9.47 -0.99
CA PRO A 91 5.78 -10.40 -1.99
C PRO A 91 7.23 -10.09 -2.37
N GLU A 92 7.97 -11.14 -2.74
CA GLU A 92 9.33 -10.98 -3.22
C GLU A 92 9.39 -10.05 -4.44
N GLY A 93 10.44 -9.24 -4.53
CA GLY A 93 10.58 -8.20 -5.57
C GLY A 93 9.67 -6.98 -5.41
N LYS A 94 8.65 -7.02 -4.55
CA LYS A 94 7.66 -5.93 -4.34
C LYS A 94 7.75 -5.27 -2.97
N ARG A 95 8.98 -5.07 -2.46
CA ARG A 95 9.25 -4.50 -1.12
C ARG A 95 9.65 -3.01 -1.12
N LYS A 96 9.53 -2.33 -2.27
CA LYS A 96 9.77 -0.88 -2.36
C LYS A 96 8.54 -0.14 -1.85
N ILE A 97 8.75 0.82 -0.95
CA ILE A 97 7.69 1.63 -0.36
C ILE A 97 7.85 3.07 -0.81
N LEU A 98 6.79 3.65 -1.35
CA LEU A 98 6.67 5.07 -1.62
C LEU A 98 5.89 5.72 -0.49
N TYR A 99 6.55 6.62 0.26
CA TYR A 99 5.91 7.41 1.32
C TYR A 99 5.75 8.85 0.85
N VAL A 100 4.52 9.35 0.88
CA VAL A 100 4.17 10.71 0.47
C VAL A 100 3.52 11.42 1.65
N ASP A 101 4.05 12.58 2.03
CA ASP A 101 3.49 13.44 3.05
C ASP A 101 3.25 14.82 2.43
N THR A 102 2.00 15.26 2.48
CA THR A 102 1.56 16.55 1.93
C THR A 102 1.27 17.59 3.01
N GLU A 103 1.42 17.24 4.29
CA GLU A 103 1.08 18.09 5.44
C GLU A 103 2.34 18.66 6.10
N GLN A 104 3.43 17.90 6.13
CA GLN A 104 4.63 18.21 6.91
C GLN A 104 5.76 18.83 6.07
N SER A 105 6.60 19.64 6.72
CA SER A 105 7.81 20.21 6.10
C SER A 105 8.90 19.16 5.89
N ARG A 106 9.88 19.44 5.03
CA ARG A 106 11.01 18.53 4.74
C ARG A 106 11.74 18.07 6.00
N PHE A 107 11.96 18.97 6.97
CA PHE A 107 12.61 18.63 8.24
C PHE A 107 11.81 17.61 9.05
N HIS A 108 10.48 17.79 9.14
CA HIS A 108 9.62 16.85 9.84
C HIS A 108 9.51 15.51 9.11
N CYS A 109 9.44 15.53 7.77
CA CYS A 109 9.48 14.32 6.95
C CYS A 109 10.78 13.53 7.15
N HIS A 110 11.92 14.21 7.24
CA HIS A 110 13.21 13.57 7.52
C HIS A 110 13.20 12.84 8.87
N ASN A 111 12.68 13.49 9.92
CA ASN A 111 12.57 12.87 11.25
C ASN A 111 11.60 11.68 11.27
N VAL A 112 10.55 11.70 10.45
CA VAL A 112 9.64 10.55 10.27
C VAL A 112 10.38 9.41 9.58
N LEU A 113 11.13 9.69 8.50
CA LEU A 113 11.93 8.69 7.81
C LEU A 113 12.96 8.04 8.73
N GLU A 114 13.72 8.82 9.50
CA GLU A 114 14.66 8.28 10.49
C GLU A 114 13.96 7.35 11.49
N ARG A 115 12.79 7.74 11.99
CA ARG A 115 12.02 6.91 12.93
C ARG A 115 11.60 5.59 12.29
N ILE A 116 11.11 5.63 11.05
CA ILE A 116 10.72 4.43 10.30
C ILE A 116 11.91 3.47 10.17
N LEU A 117 13.08 3.98 9.76
CA LEU A 117 14.29 3.18 9.61
C LEU A 117 14.74 2.57 10.94
N ARG A 118 14.75 3.36 12.03
CA ARG A 118 15.07 2.85 13.37
C ARG A 118 14.09 1.75 13.81
N LEU A 119 12.79 1.93 13.62
CA LEU A 119 11.77 0.92 13.93
C LEU A 119 11.93 -0.35 13.09
N ALA A 120 12.37 -0.23 11.85
CA ALA A 120 12.65 -1.36 10.97
C ALA A 120 13.98 -2.07 11.29
N GLY A 121 14.83 -1.48 12.14
CA GLY A 121 16.19 -1.97 12.42
C GLY A 121 17.16 -1.72 11.26
N LEU A 122 16.93 -0.66 10.47
CA LEU A 122 17.74 -0.26 9.33
C LEU A 122 18.63 0.94 9.69
N PRO A 123 19.79 1.10 9.03
CA PRO A 123 20.67 2.24 9.27
C PRO A 123 20.01 3.57 8.88
N THR A 124 20.23 4.61 9.68
CA THR A 124 19.75 5.98 9.41
C THR A 124 20.81 6.90 8.81
N THR A 125 22.05 6.42 8.72
CA THR A 125 23.20 7.10 8.12
C THR A 125 23.85 6.13 7.16
N THR A 126 24.44 6.66 6.08
CA THR A 126 25.21 5.85 5.13
C THR A 126 26.54 5.45 5.74
#